data_AF-A0A7S0M1C0-F1
#
_entry.id   AF-A0A7S0M1C0-F1
#
_cell.length_a   1.000
_cell.length_b   1.000
_cell.length_c   1.000
_cell.angle_alpha   90.00
_cell.angle_beta   90.00
_cell.angle_gamma   90.00
#
_symmetry.space_group_name_H-M   'P 1'
#
loop_
_entity.id
_entity.type
_entity.pdbx_description
1 polymer ?
#
loop_
_entity_poly.entity_id
_entity_poly.type
_entity_poly.pdbx_seq_one_letter_code
_entity_poly.pdbx_strand_id
1 'polypeptide(L)'
;KLYRAYDCDVSRLLDCCRQSIYFEKVEELLQCLKAIEQDNEIRLARINNKLRVDYDSQLTAGYRDVALNFQIDTPHTRALCVETHICELQLVLVDFARLKSDEGHTRYVHWRNQRGA
;
A
#
# COMPACT_ATOMS: atom_id res chain seq x y z
N LYS A 1 8.69 10.21 -8.07
CA LYS A 1 8.84 10.15 -6.59
C LYS A 1 10.29 10.29 -6.18
N LEU A 2 11.20 9.49 -6.77
CA LEU A 2 12.64 9.52 -6.52
C LEU A 2 13.23 10.94 -6.47
N TYR A 3 13.16 11.69 -7.58
CA TYR A 3 13.69 13.06 -7.63
C TYR A 3 13.02 14.02 -6.63
N ARG A 4 11.70 13.99 -6.54
CA ARG A 4 10.92 14.98 -5.77
C ARG A 4 10.93 14.75 -4.24
N ALA A 5 10.95 13.49 -3.80
CA ALA A 5 10.66 13.14 -2.41
C ALA A 5 11.78 12.31 -1.75
N TYR A 6 12.65 11.68 -2.54
CA TYR A 6 13.67 10.77 -2.03
C TYR A 6 15.09 11.14 -2.46
N ASP A 7 15.30 12.33 -3.07
CA ASP A 7 16.62 12.80 -3.50
C ASP A 7 17.41 11.76 -4.32
N CYS A 8 16.70 11.12 -5.26
CA CYS A 8 17.22 10.02 -6.08
C CYS A 8 17.70 8.77 -5.33
N ASP A 9 17.51 8.67 -4.01
CA ASP A 9 17.76 7.45 -3.26
C ASP A 9 16.69 6.39 -3.58
N VAL A 10 17.09 5.42 -4.40
CA VAL A 10 16.22 4.33 -4.88
C VAL A 10 15.84 3.37 -3.76
N SER A 11 16.66 3.25 -2.71
CA SER A 11 16.38 2.34 -1.59
C SER A 11 15.12 2.70 -0.81
N ARG A 12 14.63 3.94 -0.97
CA ARG A 12 13.44 4.48 -0.31
C ARG A 12 12.15 4.26 -1.11
N LEU A 13 12.22 3.68 -2.30
CA LEU A 13 11.06 3.39 -3.14
C LEU A 13 10.45 2.03 -2.75
N LEU A 14 9.31 2.08 -2.04
CA LEU A 14 8.65 0.88 -1.50
C LEU A 14 7.44 0.42 -2.33
N ASP A 15 7.17 1.09 -3.44
CA ASP A 15 5.97 0.88 -4.26
C ASP A 15 6.29 0.79 -5.75
N CYS A 16 7.45 0.21 -6.09
CA CYS A 16 7.81 -0.04 -7.48
C CYS A 16 6.80 -1.00 -8.14
N CYS A 17 6.36 -2.01 -7.38
CA CYS A 17 5.21 -2.84 -7.70
C CYS A 17 4.12 -2.56 -6.66
N ARG A 18 2.90 -2.26 -7.11
CA ARG A 18 1.73 -2.05 -6.24
C ARG A 18 0.52 -2.77 -6.81
N GLN A 19 -0.22 -3.46 -5.95
CA GLN A 19 -1.52 -4.05 -6.27
C GLN A 19 -2.55 -3.71 -5.17
N SER A 20 -3.83 -3.85 -5.48
CA SER A 20 -4.92 -3.76 -4.51
C SER A 20 -5.80 -5.01 -4.55
N ILE A 21 -6.27 -5.45 -3.40
CA ILE A 21 -7.33 -6.45 -3.26
C ILE A 21 -8.52 -5.78 -2.59
N TYR A 22 -9.70 -5.99 -3.16
CA TYR A 22 -10.95 -5.37 -2.71
C TYR A 22 -11.80 -6.38 -1.96
N PHE A 23 -12.38 -5.94 -0.85
CA PHE A 23 -13.20 -6.75 0.04
C PHE A 23 -14.53 -6.06 0.28
N GLU A 24 -15.61 -6.83 0.35
CA GLU A 24 -16.92 -6.29 0.75
C GLU A 24 -17.01 -6.20 2.27
N LYS A 25 -16.31 -7.11 2.99
CA LYS A 25 -16.38 -7.23 4.43
C LYS A 25 -15.01 -7.18 5.11
N VAL A 26 -14.99 -6.66 6.34
CA VAL A 26 -13.76 -6.58 7.15
C VAL A 26 -13.22 -7.97 7.49
N GLU A 27 -14.11 -8.95 7.68
CA GLU A 27 -13.74 -10.32 7.99
C GLU A 27 -12.92 -10.97 6.87
N GLU A 28 -13.26 -10.71 5.61
CA GLU A 28 -12.54 -11.21 4.44
C GLU A 28 -11.13 -10.61 4.35
N LEU A 29 -11.03 -9.30 4.63
CA LEU A 29 -9.75 -8.60 4.71
C LEU A 29 -8.87 -9.21 5.80
N LEU A 30 -9.44 -9.47 6.99
CA LEU A 30 -8.72 -10.10 8.10
C LEU A 30 -8.26 -11.53 7.76
N GLN A 31 -9.07 -12.30 7.05
CA GLN A 31 -8.68 -13.63 6.57
C GLN A 31 -7.51 -13.55 5.59
N CYS A 32 -7.55 -12.61 4.64
CA CYS A 32 -6.45 -12.37 3.71
C CYS A 32 -5.15 -11.98 4.44
N LEU A 33 -5.24 -11.07 5.42
CA LEU A 33 -4.08 -10.66 6.20
C LEU A 33 -3.45 -11.83 6.97
N LYS A 34 -4.28 -12.71 7.57
CA LYS A 34 -3.80 -13.93 8.25
C LYS A 34 -3.15 -14.91 7.28
N ALA A 35 -3.71 -15.08 6.07
CA ALA A 35 -3.12 -15.95 5.06
C ALA A 35 -1.74 -15.44 4.63
N ILE A 36 -1.58 -14.12 4.46
CA ILE A 36 -0.29 -13.48 4.17
C ILE A 36 0.71 -13.67 5.31
N GLU A 37 0.27 -13.50 6.57
CA GLU A 37 1.13 -13.68 7.74
C GLU A 37 1.64 -15.12 7.88
N GLN A 38 0.86 -16.11 7.44
CA GLN A 38 1.20 -17.53 7.50
C GLN A 38 2.01 -18.02 6.30
N ASP A 39 2.20 -17.20 5.27
CA ASP A 39 2.93 -17.55 4.07
C ASP A 39 4.44 -17.38 4.27
N ASN A 40 5.17 -18.50 4.27
CA ASN A 40 6.62 -18.51 4.46
C ASN A 40 7.41 -17.92 3.28
N GLU A 41 6.78 -17.74 2.12
CA GLU A 41 7.38 -17.08 0.95
C GLU A 41 7.27 -15.55 1.05
N ILE A 42 6.51 -15.02 2.02
CA ILE A 42 6.30 -13.59 2.22
C ILE A 42 7.10 -13.11 3.43
N ARG A 43 7.90 -12.05 3.23
CA ARG A 43 8.55 -11.33 4.34
C ARG A 43 7.92 -9.96 4.49
N LEU A 44 7.12 -9.78 5.55
CA LEU A 44 6.50 -8.51 5.87
C LEU A 44 7.53 -7.50 6.38
N ALA A 45 7.63 -6.35 5.74
CA ALA A 45 8.51 -5.25 6.13
C ALA A 45 7.75 -4.17 6.92
N ARG A 46 6.51 -3.87 6.52
CA ARG A 46 5.68 -2.84 7.16
C ARG A 46 4.20 -3.09 6.97
N ILE A 47 3.41 -2.75 8.00
CA ILE A 47 1.95 -2.64 7.93
C ILE A 47 1.55 -1.21 8.25
N ASN A 48 0.74 -0.59 7.39
CA ASN A 48 0.16 0.73 7.58
C ASN A 48 -1.37 0.61 7.61
N ASN A 49 -1.94 0.61 8.82
CA ASN A 49 -3.36 0.45 9.05
C ASN A 49 -4.08 1.81 9.14
N LYS A 50 -4.76 2.21 8.06
CA LYS A 50 -5.58 3.44 8.00
C LYS A 50 -7.04 3.21 8.40
N LEU A 51 -7.42 1.96 8.68
CA LEU A 51 -8.73 1.61 9.22
C LEU A 51 -8.82 1.83 10.74
N ARG A 52 -7.70 2.18 11.41
CA ARG A 52 -7.73 2.54 12.83
C ARG A 52 -8.69 3.69 13.09
N VAL A 53 -9.40 3.63 14.21
CA VAL A 53 -10.41 4.63 14.62
C VAL A 53 -9.77 6.01 14.79
N ASP A 54 -8.53 6.06 15.30
CA ASP A 54 -7.76 7.28 15.53
C ASP A 54 -7.00 7.78 14.29
N TYR A 55 -7.18 7.15 13.14
CA TYR A 55 -6.56 7.61 11.90
C TYR A 55 -7.21 8.91 11.41
N ASP A 56 -6.40 9.95 11.24
CA ASP A 56 -6.81 11.21 10.62
C ASP A 56 -7.06 11.03 9.12
N SER A 57 -8.33 10.86 8.74
CA SER A 57 -8.75 10.70 7.36
C SER A 57 -8.59 11.95 6.49
N GLN A 58 -8.32 13.13 7.06
CA GLN A 58 -8.04 14.33 6.26
C GLN A 58 -6.74 14.18 5.45
N LEU A 59 -5.80 13.35 5.93
CA LEU A 59 -4.54 13.06 5.25
C LEU A 59 -4.72 12.33 3.91
N THR A 60 -5.85 11.67 3.71
CA THR A 60 -6.15 10.83 2.55
C THR A 60 -7.47 11.17 1.88
N ALA A 61 -8.04 12.35 2.19
CA ALA A 61 -9.34 12.77 1.70
C ALA A 61 -10.46 11.72 1.94
N GLY A 62 -10.45 11.07 3.10
CA GLY A 62 -11.44 10.05 3.46
C GLY A 62 -11.09 8.63 3.03
N TYR A 63 -10.11 8.44 2.13
CA TYR A 63 -9.70 7.11 1.68
C TYR A 63 -8.98 6.32 2.79
N ARG A 64 -9.38 5.07 3.02
CA ARG A 64 -8.77 4.20 4.03
C ARG A 64 -8.53 2.79 3.48
N ASP A 65 -7.42 2.20 3.88
CA ASP A 65 -6.96 0.87 3.50
C ASP A 65 -6.07 0.29 4.62
N VAL A 66 -5.69 -0.98 4.47
CA VAL A 66 -4.52 -1.55 5.13
C VAL A 66 -3.47 -1.78 4.07
N ALA A 67 -2.38 -1.02 4.10
CA ALA A 67 -1.28 -1.16 3.15
C ALA A 67 -0.14 -1.98 3.76
N LEU A 68 0.33 -2.99 3.02
CA LEU A 68 1.43 -3.87 3.38
C LEU A 68 2.61 -3.59 2.46
N ASN A 69 3.81 -3.47 3.04
CA ASN A 69 5.05 -3.55 2.29
C ASN A 69 5.71 -4.88 2.61
N PHE A 70 6.05 -5.65 1.58
CA PHE A 70 6.57 -7.00 1.74
C PHE A 70 7.52 -7.37 0.59
N GLN A 71 8.33 -8.38 0.86
CA GLN A 71 9.18 -9.07 -0.12
C GLN A 71 8.57 -10.43 -0.43
N ILE A 72 8.80 -10.90 -1.66
CA ILE A 72 8.44 -12.26 -2.08
C ILE A 72 9.75 -13.02 -2.23
N ASP A 73 9.96 -14.02 -1.39
CA ASP A 73 11.19 -14.80 -1.30
C ASP A 73 10.96 -16.25 -1.75
N THR A 74 10.90 -16.43 -3.06
CA THR A 74 10.77 -17.73 -3.73
C THR A 74 12.02 -18.06 -4.54
N PRO A 75 12.24 -19.34 -4.90
CA PRO A 75 13.30 -19.72 -5.83
C PRO A 75 13.28 -18.93 -7.14
N HIS A 76 12.09 -18.60 -7.65
CA HIS A 76 11.94 -17.81 -8.88
C HIS A 76 12.42 -16.37 -8.69
N THR A 77 12.01 -15.69 -7.61
CA THR A 77 12.46 -14.32 -7.32
C THR A 77 13.97 -14.23 -7.06
N ARG A 78 14.56 -15.26 -6.42
CA ARG A 78 16.01 -15.36 -6.21
C ARG A 78 16.77 -15.55 -7.51
N ALA A 79 16.25 -16.39 -8.42
CA ALA A 79 16.86 -16.60 -9.73
C ALA A 79 16.88 -15.32 -10.58
N LEU A 80 15.95 -14.40 -10.33
CA LEU A 80 15.88 -13.08 -10.95
C LEU A 80 16.63 -11.99 -10.16
N CYS A 81 17.18 -12.31 -8.97
CA CYS A 81 17.78 -11.35 -8.04
C CYS A 81 16.85 -10.20 -7.62
N VAL A 82 15.56 -10.49 -7.47
CA VAL A 82 14.53 -9.51 -7.07
C VAL A 82 13.85 -9.83 -5.74
N GLU A 83 14.28 -10.87 -5.03
CA GLU A 83 13.69 -11.31 -3.76
C GLU A 83 13.73 -10.25 -2.66
N THR A 84 14.63 -9.27 -2.76
CA THR A 84 14.74 -8.16 -1.80
C THR A 84 13.89 -6.95 -2.17
N HIS A 85 13.27 -6.93 -3.35
CA HIS A 85 12.45 -5.80 -3.80
C HIS A 85 11.16 -5.74 -2.97
N ILE A 86 10.81 -4.52 -2.56
CA ILE A 86 9.59 -4.28 -1.79
C ILE A 86 8.43 -4.02 -2.73
N CYS A 87 7.39 -4.83 -2.57
CA CYS A 87 6.07 -4.64 -3.17
C CYS A 87 5.13 -3.97 -2.17
N GLU A 88 4.14 -3.24 -2.67
CA GLU A 88 3.03 -2.72 -1.87
C GLU A 88 1.73 -3.44 -2.21
N LEU A 89 1.03 -3.96 -1.21
CA LEU A 89 -0.32 -4.50 -1.35
C LEU A 89 -1.30 -3.67 -0.52
N GLN A 90 -2.35 -3.17 -1.16
CA GLN A 90 -3.41 -2.43 -0.49
C GLN A 90 -4.64 -3.32 -0.31
N LEU A 91 -5.04 -3.56 0.93
CA LEU A 91 -6.29 -4.24 1.26
C LEU A 91 -7.36 -3.18 1.50
N VAL A 92 -8.37 -3.15 0.63
CA VAL A 92 -9.32 -2.03 0.54
C VAL A 92 -10.74 -2.54 0.68
N LEU A 93 -11.54 -1.92 1.54
CA LEU A 93 -12.99 -2.18 1.54
C LEU A 93 -13.63 -1.45 0.36
N VAL A 94 -14.57 -2.09 -0.34
CA VAL A 94 -15.24 -1.54 -1.52
C VAL A 94 -15.87 -0.17 -1.21
N ASP A 95 -16.45 0.01 -0.03
CA ASP A 95 -17.03 1.30 0.37
C ASP A 95 -15.99 2.43 0.47
N PHE A 96 -14.77 2.15 0.95
CA PHE A 96 -13.68 3.12 0.91
C PHE A 96 -13.13 3.32 -0.49
N ALA A 97 -13.12 2.28 -1.33
CA ALA A 97 -12.71 2.39 -2.73
C ALA A 97 -13.65 3.32 -3.52
N ARG A 98 -14.96 3.30 -3.25
CA ARG A 98 -15.95 4.18 -3.88
C ARG A 98 -15.71 5.67 -3.63
N LEU A 99 -15.07 6.03 -2.51
CA LEU A 99 -14.67 7.42 -2.23
C LEU A 99 -13.56 7.92 -3.18
N LYS A 100 -12.84 6.98 -3.80
CA LYS A 100 -11.80 7.26 -4.79
C LYS A 100 -12.43 7.45 -6.17
N SER A 101 -13.25 8.49 -6.33
CA SER A 101 -13.63 8.94 -7.67
C SER A 101 -12.40 9.51 -8.41
N ASP A 102 -12.39 9.49 -9.74
CA ASP A 102 -11.29 10.07 -10.53
C ASP A 102 -11.06 11.56 -10.20
N GLU A 103 -12.15 12.29 -9.92
CA GLU A 103 -12.10 13.67 -9.42
C GLU A 103 -11.53 13.78 -8.00
N GLY A 104 -11.83 12.81 -7.13
CA GLY A 104 -11.28 12.73 -5.77
C GLY A 104 -9.78 12.46 -5.78
N HIS A 105 -9.31 11.52 -6.62
CA HIS A 105 -7.89 11.23 -6.77
C HIS A 105 -7.11 12.44 -7.31
N THR A 106 -7.67 13.11 -8.32
CA THR A 106 -7.08 14.33 -8.89
C THR A 106 -6.95 15.43 -7.84
N ARG A 107 -8.02 15.72 -7.08
CA ARG A 107 -7.99 16.69 -5.97
C ARG A 107 -6.97 16.34 -4.90
N TYR A 108 -6.88 15.08 -4.50
CA TYR A 108 -5.86 14.61 -3.56
C TYR A 108 -4.44 14.85 -4.09
N VAL A 109 -4.18 14.55 -5.36
CA VAL A 109 -2.86 14.78 -5.97
C VAL A 109 -2.50 16.27 -5.95
N HIS A 110 -3.44 17.15 -6.31
CA HIS A 110 -3.24 18.61 -6.25
C HIS A 110 -2.94 19.09 -4.82
N TRP A 111 -3.80 18.75 -3.86
CA TRP A 111 -3.60 19.13 -2.45
C TRP A 111 -2.28 18.60 -1.88
N ARG A 112 -1.94 17.33 -2.15
CA ARG A 112 -0.68 16.72 -1.71
C ARG A 112 0.52 17.44 -2.30
N ASN A 113 0.45 17.82 -3.57
CA ASN A 113 1.56 18.52 -4.23
C ASN A 113 1.76 19.94 -3.66
N GLN A 114 0.70 20.59 -3.18
CA GLN A 114 0.80 21.89 -2.49
C GLN A 114 1.51 21.80 -1.14
N ARG A 115 1.48 20.64 -0.47
CA ARG A 115 2.19 20.41 0.81
C ARG A 115 3.71 20.16 0.64
N GLY A 116 4.22 20.15 -0.59
CA GLY A 116 5.61 19.81 -0.93
C GLY A 116 6.38 20.93 -1.61
N ALA A 117 6.09 22.19 -1.26
CA ALA A 117 6.98 23.34 -1.49
C ALA A 117 7.65 23.71 -0.17
#